data_AF-A0A5N9GJX2-F1
#
_entry.id   AF-A0A5N9GJX2-F1
#
_cell.length_a   1.000
_cell.length_b   1.000
_cell.length_c   1.000
_cell.angle_alpha   90.00
_cell.angle_beta   90.00
_cell.angle_gamma   90.00
#
_symmetry.space_group_name_H-M   'P 1'
#
loop_
_entity.id
_entity.type
_entity.pdbx_description
1 polymer ?
#
loop_
_entity_poly.entity_id
_entity_poly.type
_entity_poly.pdbx_seq_one_letter_code
_entity_poly.pdbx_strand_id
1 'polypeptide(L)' 'MYRRIVVKLGTNLLTGGSSRLDAPLMSALVSQVSRLHEQGSEVLLVSSGAVAAGREVLGELGVRIPSLDKTKIS' A
#
# COMPACT_ATOMS: atom_id res chain seq x y z
N MET A 1 13.04 -17.08 -16.91
CA MET A 1 12.29 -15.82 -16.72
C MET A 1 10.82 -16.18 -16.47
N TYR A 2 10.15 -15.56 -15.51
CA TYR A 2 8.74 -15.86 -15.22
C TYR A 2 7.84 -15.06 -16.16
N ARG A 3 6.87 -15.74 -16.80
CA ARG A 3 5.91 -15.08 -17.70
C ARG A 3 4.81 -14.31 -16.94
N ARG A 4 4.36 -14.85 -15.81
CA ARG A 4 3.31 -14.25 -14.98
C ARG A 4 3.79 -14.08 -13.54
N ILE A 5 3.61 -12.88 -13.00
CA ILE A 5 4.12 -12.48 -11.69
C ILE A 5 2.97 -11.89 -10.88
N VAL A 6 2.78 -12.39 -9.66
CA VAL A 6 1.87 -11.76 -8.69
C VAL A 6 2.72 -10.97 -7.71
N VAL A 7 2.50 -9.66 -7.65
CA VAL A 7 3.18 -8.76 -6.71
C VAL A 7 2.22 -8.43 -5.58
N LYS A 8 2.51 -8.89 -4.36
CA LYS A 8 1.70 -8.60 -3.18
C LYS A 8 2.36 -7.52 -2.33
N LEU A 9 1.64 -6.43 -2.07
CA LEU A 9 2.10 -5.32 -1.23
C LEU A 9 1.30 -5.27 0.08
N GLY A 10 1.96 -5.55 1.21
CA GLY A 10 1.33 -5.48 2.54
C GLY A 10 1.22 -4.05 3.07
N THR A 11 0.32 -3.81 4.04
CA THR A 11 0.12 -2.46 4.61
C THR A 11 1.42 -1.89 5.19
N ASN A 12 2.20 -2.69 5.93
CA ASN A 12 3.45 -2.20 6.54
C ASN A 12 4.48 -1.69 5.51
N LEU A 13 4.52 -2.33 4.33
CA LEU A 13 5.35 -1.88 3.22
C LEU A 13 4.79 -0.58 2.63
N LEU A 14 3.47 -0.52 2.39
CA LEU A 14 2.81 0.65 1.81
C LEU A 14 2.84 1.89 2.72
N THR A 15 3.05 1.70 4.03
CA THR A 15 3.12 2.81 5.00
C THR A 15 4.53 3.17 5.43
N GLY A 16 5.56 2.47 4.95
CA GLY A 16 6.94 2.64 5.44
C GLY A 16 7.07 2.41 6.95
N GLY A 17 6.20 1.56 7.53
CA GLY A 17 6.11 1.35 8.99
C GLY A 17 5.36 2.44 9.75
N SER A 18 4.88 3.49 9.09
CA SER A 18 4.08 4.56 9.71
C SER A 18 2.58 4.25 9.70
N SER A 19 1.76 5.19 10.18
CA SER A 19 0.30 5.15 10.10
C SER A 19 -0.28 5.73 8.81
N ARG A 20 0.55 6.36 7.97
CA ARG A 20 0.19 7.00 6.70
C ARG A 20 0.78 6.24 5.52
N LEU A 21 0.21 6.41 4.34
CA LEU A 21 0.81 5.89 3.11
C LEU A 21 2.12 6.61 2.80
N ASP A 22 3.12 5.84 2.36
CA ASP A 22 4.41 6.36 1.93
C ASP A 22 4.42 6.49 0.40
N ALA A 23 4.03 7.65 -0.09
CA ALA A 23 3.96 7.93 -1.53
C ALA A 23 5.31 7.76 -2.26
N PRO A 24 6.46 8.25 -1.72
CA PRO A 24 7.77 7.96 -2.29
C PRO A 24 8.07 6.46 -2.45
N LEU A 25 7.84 5.67 -1.41
CA LEU A 25 8.07 4.22 -1.45
C LEU A 25 7.12 3.51 -2.44
N MET A 26 5.85 3.89 -2.46
CA MET A 26 4.88 3.38 -3.43
C MET A 26 5.30 3.69 -4.87
N SER A 27 5.80 4.91 -5.14
CA SER A 27 6.30 5.29 -6.45
C SER A 27 7.49 4.42 -6.88
N ALA A 28 8.43 4.17 -5.97
CA ALA A 28 9.57 3.28 -6.23
C ALA A 28 9.12 1.83 -6.53
N LEU A 29 8.11 1.32 -5.82
CA LEU A 29 7.54 -0.02 -6.08
C LEU A 29 6.86 -0.08 -7.44
N VAL A 30 6.08 0.95 -7.81
CA VAL A 30 5.42 1.04 -9.12
C VAL A 30 6.45 1.08 -10.25
N SER A 31 7.56 1.80 -10.09
CA SER A 31 8.64 1.81 -11.09
C SER A 31 9.28 0.43 -11.28
N GLN A 32 9.42 -0.36 -10.22
CA GLN A 32 9.92 -1.75 -10.36
C GLN A 32 8.91 -2.64 -11.09
N VAL A 33 7.62 -2.48 -10.79
CA VAL A 33 6.53 -3.20 -11.47
C VAL A 33 6.45 -2.81 -12.95
N SER A 34 6.61 -1.53 -13.29
CA SER A 34 6.57 -1.06 -14.68
C SER A 34 7.71 -1.67 -15.50
N ARG A 35 8.92 -1.75 -14.93
CA ARG A 35 10.07 -2.40 -15.59
C ARG A 35 9.82 -3.87 -15.89
N LEU A 36 9.17 -4.60 -14.98
CA LEU A 36 8.80 -6.01 -15.23
C LEU A 36 7.78 -6.13 -16.36
N HIS A 37 6.81 -5.21 -16.39
CA HIS A 37 5.80 -5.15 -17.45
C HIS A 37 6.41 -4.81 -18.82
N GLU A 38 7.31 -3.82 -18.88
CA GLU A 38 8.06 -3.42 -20.09
C GLU A 38 8.93 -4.56 -20.65
N GLN A 39 9.42 -5.43 -19.77
CA GLN A 39 10.17 -6.64 -20.15
C GLN A 39 9.28 -7.80 -20.66
N GLY A 40 7.96 -7.57 -20.80
CA GLY A 40 7.02 -8.55 -21.34
C GLY A 40 6.41 -9.49 -20.29
N SER A 41 6.56 -9.20 -18.99
CA SER A 41 5.90 -9.98 -17.94
C SER A 41 4.44 -9.56 -17.78
N GLU A 42 3.55 -10.54 -17.58
CA GLU A 42 2.17 -10.32 -17.15
C GLU A 42 2.17 -10.10 -15.62
N VAL A 43 1.88 -8.89 -15.15
CA VAL A 43 1.93 -8.57 -13.72
C VAL A 43 0.54 -8.38 -13.14
N LEU A 44 0.23 -9.09 -12.05
CA LEU A 44 -0.95 -8.88 -11.21
C LEU A 44 -0.54 -8.27 -9.88
N LEU A 45 -1.00 -7.05 -9.60
CA LEU A 45 -0.74 -6.35 -8.35
C LEU A 45 -1.86 -6.63 -7.34
N VAL A 46 -1.50 -7.07 -6.13
CA VAL A 46 -2.41 -7.28 -5.01
C VAL A 46 -1.96 -6.38 -3.86
N SER A 47 -2.67 -5.29 -3.61
CA SER A 47 -2.33 -4.34 -2.55
C SER A 47 -3.25 -4.47 -1.32
N SER A 48 -2.66 -4.20 -0.16
CA SER A 48 -3.37 -3.90 1.08
C SER A 48 -3.52 -2.36 1.21
N GLY A 49 -3.61 -1.83 2.42
CA GLY A 49 -3.50 -0.38 2.65
C GLY A 49 -4.80 0.42 2.49
N ALA A 50 -5.90 -0.15 2.00
CA ALA A 50 -7.19 0.55 1.88
C ALA A 50 -7.67 1.16 3.21
N VAL A 51 -7.50 0.43 4.32
CA VAL A 51 -7.84 0.92 5.66
C VAL A 51 -6.89 2.03 6.13
N ALA A 52 -5.60 1.95 5.79
CA ALA A 52 -4.62 2.99 6.13
C ALA A 52 -4.92 4.28 5.37
N ALA A 53 -5.17 4.18 4.07
CA ALA A 53 -5.60 5.29 3.21
C ALA A 53 -6.87 5.97 3.74
N GLY A 54 -7.88 5.17 4.10
CA GLY A 54 -9.13 5.70 4.65
C GLY A 54 -8.92 6.45 5.97
N ARG A 55 -8.09 5.90 6.88
CA ARG A 55 -7.76 6.57 8.16
C ARG A 55 -7.05 7.89 7.95
N GLU A 56 -6.13 7.95 6.98
CA GLU A 56 -5.39 9.16 6.65
C GLU A 56 -6.33 10.27 6.20
N VAL A 57 -7.21 9.99 5.22
CA VAL A 57 -8.21 10.94 4.71
C VAL A 57 -9.18 11.38 5.80
N LEU A 58 -9.68 10.45 6.61
CA LEU A 58 -10.60 10.79 7.69
C LEU A 58 -9.93 11.65 8.77
N GLY A 59 -8.65 11.38 9.09
CA GLY A 59 -7.87 12.18 10.01
C GLY A 59 -7.65 13.61 9.51
N GLU A 60 -7.41 13.79 8.21
CA GLU A 60 -7.31 15.12 7.56
C GLU A 60 -8.64 15.90 7.63
N LEU A 61 -9.77 15.20 7.54
CA LEU A 61 -11.11 15.78 7.69
C LEU A 61 -11.55 15.99 9.15
N GLY A 62 -10.69 15.67 10.13
CA GLY A 62 -11.02 15.73 11.55
C GLY A 62 -12.04 14.69 12.03
N VAL A 63 -12.35 13.69 11.19
CA VAL A 63 -13.30 12.62 11.52
C VAL A 63 -12.58 11.51 12.28
N ARG A 64 -12.95 11.31 13.55
CA ARG A 64 -12.45 10.22 14.39
C ARG A 64 -13.38 9.02 14.30
N ILE A 65 -12.84 7.86 13.93
CA ILE A 65 -13.56 6.58 14.02
C ILE A 65 -12.96 5.73 15.16
N PRO A 66 -13.61 5.65 16.33
CA PRO A 66 -13.06 4.97 17.51
C PRO A 66 -12.74 3.48 17.30
N SER A 67 -13.51 2.79 16.45
CA SER A 67 -13.30 1.37 16.14
C SER A 67 -12.08 1.10 15.25
N LEU A 68 -11.52 2.13 14.62
CA LEU A 68 -10.33 2.04 13.78
C LEU A 68 -9.06 2.52 14.51
N ASP A 69 -9.18 3.00 15.74
CA ASP A 69 -8.02 3.41 16.52
C ASP A 69 -7.30 2.16 17.07
N LYS A 70 -6.08 1.92 16.61
CA LYS A 70 -5.30 0.72 16.97
C LYS A 70 -4.76 0.76 18.40
N THR A 71 -4.99 1.85 19.13
CA THR A 71 -4.61 2.00 20.55
C THR A 71 -5.43 1.13 21.53
N LYS A 72 -6.46 0.41 21.09
CA LYS A 72 -7.31 -0.43 21.97
C LYS A 72 -7.20 -1.94 21.78
N ILE A 73 -6.31 -2.43 20.92
CA ILE A 73 -6.08 -3.87 20.76
C ILE A 73 -4.61 -4.16 21.04
N SER A 74 -4.26 -4.06 22.31
CA SER A 74 -3.02 -4.55 22.92
C SER A 74 -3.35 -4.95 24.35
#